data_AF-A0A485ATQ9-F1
#
_entry.id   AF-A0A485ATQ9-F1
#
_cell.length_a   1.000
_cell.length_b   1.000
_cell.length_c   1.000
_cell.angle_alpha   90.00
_cell.angle_beta   90.00
_cell.angle_gamma   90.00
#
_symmetry.space_group_name_H-M   'P 1'
#
loop_
_entity.id
_entity.type
_entity.pdbx_description
1 polymer ?
#
loop_
_entity_poly.entity_id
_entity_poly.type
_entity_poly.pdbx_seq_one_letter_code
_entity_poly.pdbx_strand_id
1 'polypeptide(L)'
;MSLSPARQHRLRVQAEQAARQGGSVRHASGYDLMLLQLAEDRRRLKGVQSTVKKAQIKVELLPKYTAWADGVLAAGGAQQDDVLMFLMVWRIDAGDFAGGLQIAAHRAQTWLVMPQALGRRNVQTVIAEELADQAEAAQRMKADFPADVLLQALSLTDALDMPDQSRARLHKPSPL
;
A
#
# COMPACT_ATOMS: atom_id res chain seq x y z
N MET A 1 0.47 20.42 -5.01
CA MET A 1 -0.73 21.06 -5.58
C MET A 1 -1.82 20.01 -5.67
N SER A 2 -2.99 20.23 -5.07
CA SER A 2 -4.13 19.33 -5.23
C SER A 2 -4.69 19.42 -6.66
N LEU A 3 -5.18 18.30 -7.18
CA LEU A 3 -5.89 18.27 -8.46
C LEU A 3 -7.24 19.00 -8.33
N SER A 4 -7.72 19.59 -9.44
CA SER A 4 -9.06 20.18 -9.46
C SER A 4 -10.14 19.11 -9.24
N PRO A 5 -11.31 19.45 -8.66
CA PRO A 5 -12.37 18.48 -8.39
C PRO A 5 -12.80 17.67 -9.62
N ALA A 6 -12.89 18.31 -10.79
CA ALA A 6 -13.20 17.64 -12.04
C ALA A 6 -12.13 16.61 -12.45
N ARG A 7 -10.84 16.91 -12.22
CA ARG A 7 -9.74 15.99 -12.50
C ARG A 7 -9.75 14.80 -11.52
N GLN A 8 -10.00 15.05 -10.23
CA GLN A 8 -10.13 13.99 -9.23
C GLN A 8 -11.29 13.04 -9.56
N HIS A 9 -12.46 13.59 -9.88
CA HIS A 9 -13.62 12.80 -10.27
C HIS A 9 -13.32 11.95 -11.51
N ARG A 10 -12.71 12.53 -12.55
CA ARG A 10 -12.33 11.80 -13.77
C ARG A 10 -11.38 10.64 -13.47
N LEU A 11 -10.34 10.87 -12.66
CA LEU A 11 -9.38 9.82 -12.27
C LEU A 11 -10.08 8.70 -11.50
N ARG A 12 -10.98 9.03 -10.58
CA ARG A 12 -11.75 8.05 -9.82
C ARG A 12 -12.61 7.18 -10.73
N VAL A 13 -13.35 7.79 -11.67
CA VAL A 13 -14.17 7.05 -12.64
C VAL A 13 -13.32 6.12 -13.52
N GLN A 14 -12.14 6.60 -13.97
CA GLN A 14 -11.20 5.77 -14.73
C GLN A 14 -10.69 4.58 -13.92
N ALA A 15 -10.37 4.78 -12.64
CA ALA A 15 -9.94 3.73 -11.72
C ALA A 15 -11.03 2.67 -11.51
N GLU A 16 -12.28 3.11 -11.30
CA GLU A 16 -13.43 2.22 -11.15
C GLU A 16 -13.64 1.37 -12.42
N GLN A 17 -13.49 1.97 -13.61
CA GLN A 17 -13.62 1.27 -14.89
C GLN A 17 -12.49 0.25 -15.12
N ALA A 18 -11.24 0.64 -14.84
CA ALA A 18 -10.08 -0.23 -14.99
C ALA A 18 -10.19 -1.48 -14.09
N ALA A 19 -10.64 -1.29 -12.84
CA ALA A 19 -10.83 -2.38 -11.89
C ALA A 19 -11.96 -3.37 -12.29
N ARG A 20 -12.99 -2.90 -13.01
CA ARG A 20 -14.16 -3.72 -13.40
C ARG A 20 -13.95 -4.58 -14.64
N GLN A 21 -13.24 -4.09 -15.65
CA GLN A 21 -13.25 -4.71 -16.99
C GLN A 21 -12.01 -5.58 -17.28
N GLY A 22 -10.99 -5.55 -16.40
CA GLY A 22 -9.68 -6.11 -16.73
C GLY A 22 -8.99 -5.29 -17.82
N GLY A 23 -7.66 -5.41 -17.96
CA GLY A 23 -6.83 -4.62 -18.88
C GLY A 23 -7.19 -4.76 -20.37
N SER A 24 -8.33 -4.25 -20.79
CA SER A 24 -8.69 -4.02 -22.18
C SER A 24 -7.94 -2.79 -22.67
N VAL A 25 -7.26 -2.94 -23.81
CA VAL A 25 -6.44 -1.94 -24.52
C VAL A 25 -7.16 -0.59 -24.73
N ARG A 26 -8.50 -0.54 -24.60
CA ARG A 26 -9.30 0.70 -24.68
C ARG A 26 -9.25 1.60 -23.43
N HIS A 27 -8.84 1.11 -22.26
CA HIS A 27 -8.75 1.89 -21.01
C HIS A 27 -7.33 2.33 -20.65
N ALA A 28 -6.37 1.98 -21.52
CA ALA A 28 -4.93 2.20 -21.38
C ALA A 28 -4.57 3.61 -20.87
N SER A 29 -5.26 4.68 -21.30
CA SER A 29 -4.82 6.04 -20.92
C SER A 29 -4.81 6.34 -19.41
N GLY A 30 -5.81 5.91 -18.64
CA GLY A 30 -5.90 6.30 -17.21
C GLY A 30 -4.89 5.55 -16.36
N TYR A 31 -4.86 4.22 -16.51
CA TYR A 31 -3.95 3.35 -15.78
C TYR A 31 -2.49 3.55 -16.22
N ASP A 32 -2.21 3.70 -17.52
CA ASP A 32 -0.85 3.94 -18.01
C ASP A 32 -0.30 5.27 -17.50
N LEU A 33 -1.14 6.30 -17.40
CA LEU A 33 -0.76 7.58 -16.77
C LEU A 33 -0.41 7.39 -15.29
N MET A 34 -1.14 6.54 -14.56
CA MET A 34 -0.80 6.22 -13.16
C MET A 34 0.50 5.42 -13.04
N LEU A 35 0.74 4.46 -13.94
CA LEU A 35 2.00 3.72 -13.98
C LEU A 35 3.19 4.62 -14.32
N LEU A 36 3.02 5.57 -15.24
CA LEU A 36 4.04 6.56 -15.58
C LEU A 36 4.35 7.46 -14.38
N GLN A 37 3.32 8.02 -13.73
CA GLN A 37 3.48 8.85 -12.54
C GLN A 37 4.17 8.07 -11.41
N LEU A 38 3.76 6.83 -11.18
CA LEU A 38 4.37 5.94 -10.21
C LEU A 38 5.85 5.68 -10.52
N ALA A 39 6.20 5.47 -11.79
CA ALA A 39 7.59 5.27 -12.20
C ALA A 39 8.46 6.50 -11.90
N GLU A 40 7.96 7.71 -12.16
CA GLU A 40 8.66 8.97 -11.85
C GLU A 40 8.85 9.16 -10.33
N ASP A 41 7.78 9.01 -9.56
CA ASP A 41 7.82 9.14 -8.11
C ASP A 41 8.73 8.08 -7.47
N ARG A 42 8.74 6.85 -7.99
CA ARG A 42 9.69 5.80 -7.59
C ARG A 42 11.14 6.16 -7.89
N ARG A 43 11.43 6.79 -9.05
CA ARG A 43 12.78 7.28 -9.36
C ARG A 43 13.21 8.37 -8.37
N ARG A 44 12.31 9.31 -8.03
CA ARG A 44 12.56 10.33 -6.99
C ARG A 44 12.91 9.67 -5.65
N LEU A 45 12.13 8.69 -5.21
CA LEU A 45 12.39 7.97 -3.96
C LEU A 45 13.71 7.18 -3.99
N LYS A 46 14.05 6.55 -5.12
CA LYS A 46 15.31 5.80 -5.28
C LYS A 46 16.55 6.70 -5.12
N GLY A 47 16.46 7.97 -5.52
CA GLY A 47 17.53 8.96 -5.37
C GLY A 47 17.76 9.45 -3.94
N VAL A 48 16.89 9.10 -2.99
CA VAL A 48 17.03 9.46 -1.58
C VAL A 48 17.67 8.31 -0.81
N GLN A 49 18.62 8.59 0.07
CA GLN A 49 19.23 7.54 0.91
C GLN A 49 18.49 7.34 2.24
N SER A 50 18.18 8.42 2.95
CA SER A 50 17.49 8.38 4.25
C SER A 50 16.10 7.75 4.14
N THR A 51 15.83 6.74 4.97
CA THR A 51 14.52 6.10 5.09
C THR A 51 13.47 7.04 5.67
N VAL A 52 13.84 7.82 6.70
CA VAL A 52 12.97 8.87 7.28
C VAL A 52 12.57 9.90 6.23
N LYS A 53 13.53 10.38 5.42
CA LYS A 53 13.23 11.33 4.34
C LYS A 53 12.36 10.70 3.24
N LYS A 54 12.55 9.42 2.92
CA LYS A 54 11.65 8.69 2.01
C LYS A 54 10.23 8.62 2.54
N ALA A 55 10.05 8.34 3.84
CA ALA A 55 8.73 8.31 4.48
C ALA A 55 8.03 9.67 4.36
N GLN A 56 8.73 10.76 4.65
CA GLN A 56 8.20 12.13 4.48
C GLN A 56 7.79 12.43 3.04
N ILE A 57 8.62 12.03 2.06
CA ILE A 57 8.26 12.20 0.64
C ILE A 57 7.02 11.37 0.30
N LYS A 58 6.87 10.15 0.82
CA LYS A 58 5.66 9.34 0.58
C LYS A 58 4.41 10.05 1.10
N VAL A 59 4.47 10.70 2.27
CA VAL A 59 3.36 11.55 2.77
C VAL A 59 2.99 12.63 1.76
N GLU A 60 3.97 13.30 1.13
CA GLU A 60 3.72 14.31 0.09
C GLU A 60 3.10 13.72 -1.19
N LEU A 61 3.47 12.48 -1.53
CA LEU A 61 3.09 11.83 -2.79
C LEU A 61 1.72 11.17 -2.73
N LEU A 62 1.36 10.53 -1.61
CA LEU A 62 0.13 9.77 -1.44
C LEU A 62 -1.14 10.53 -1.87
N PRO A 63 -1.31 11.84 -1.57
CA PRO A 63 -2.47 12.61 -2.01
C PRO A 63 -2.70 12.64 -3.53
N LYS A 64 -1.65 12.44 -4.34
CA LYS A 64 -1.77 12.37 -5.81
C LYS A 64 -2.56 11.13 -6.27
N TYR A 65 -2.57 10.08 -5.45
CA TYR A 65 -3.12 8.77 -5.80
C TYR A 65 -4.45 8.47 -5.11
N THR A 66 -4.91 9.32 -4.18
CA THR A 66 -6.13 9.09 -3.39
C THR A 66 -7.33 8.78 -4.28
N ALA A 67 -7.58 9.59 -5.31
CA ALA A 67 -8.72 9.38 -6.20
C ALA A 67 -8.66 8.05 -6.95
N TRP A 68 -7.45 7.58 -7.31
CA TRP A 68 -7.25 6.27 -7.93
C TRP A 68 -7.54 5.16 -6.93
N ALA A 69 -6.90 5.20 -5.75
CA ALA A 69 -7.08 4.20 -4.71
C ALA A 69 -8.57 4.05 -4.32
N ASP A 70 -9.26 5.16 -4.09
CA ASP A 70 -10.68 5.16 -3.74
C ASP A 70 -11.54 4.51 -4.83
N GLY A 71 -11.23 4.78 -6.11
CA GLY A 71 -11.97 4.22 -7.23
C GLY A 71 -11.74 2.71 -7.39
N VAL A 72 -10.49 2.25 -7.23
CA VAL A 72 -10.19 0.81 -7.25
C VAL A 72 -10.87 0.09 -6.09
N LEU A 73 -10.77 0.62 -4.88
CA LEU A 73 -11.39 0.04 -3.68
C LEU A 73 -12.92 0.03 -3.78
N ALA A 74 -13.54 1.09 -4.30
CA ALA A 74 -14.99 1.18 -4.48
C ALA A 74 -15.52 0.21 -5.55
N ALA A 75 -14.71 -0.15 -6.55
CA ALA A 75 -15.13 -1.04 -7.62
C ALA A 75 -15.28 -2.50 -7.17
N GLY A 76 -14.61 -2.94 -6.10
CA GLY A 76 -14.73 -4.31 -5.59
C GLY A 76 -14.19 -5.41 -6.52
N GLY A 77 -13.50 -5.04 -7.60
CA GLY A 77 -13.06 -5.98 -8.64
C GLY A 77 -11.81 -6.75 -8.25
N ALA A 78 -11.72 -8.03 -8.62
CA ALA A 78 -10.60 -8.94 -8.34
C ALA A 78 -9.30 -8.66 -9.12
N GLN A 79 -9.25 -7.60 -9.93
CA GLN A 79 -8.15 -7.33 -10.85
C GLN A 79 -6.90 -6.80 -10.13
N GLN A 80 -5.72 -7.26 -10.57
CA GLN A 80 -4.44 -6.77 -10.09
C GLN A 80 -4.25 -5.30 -10.47
N ASP A 81 -3.83 -4.49 -9.49
CA ASP A 81 -3.48 -3.09 -9.68
C ASP A 81 -2.14 -2.82 -9.01
N ASP A 82 -1.08 -2.68 -9.81
CA ASP A 82 0.26 -2.48 -9.30
C ASP A 82 0.40 -1.15 -8.56
N VAL A 83 -0.33 -0.11 -9.00
CA VAL A 83 -0.33 1.19 -8.34
C VAL A 83 -0.83 1.03 -6.91
N LEU A 84 -1.97 0.37 -6.73
CA LEU A 84 -2.55 0.11 -5.41
C LEU A 84 -1.59 -0.68 -4.51
N MET A 85 -0.86 -1.65 -5.06
CA MET A 85 0.15 -2.41 -4.30
C MET A 85 1.33 -1.57 -3.83
N PHE A 86 1.80 -0.61 -4.64
CA PHE A 86 2.80 0.35 -4.18
C PHE A 86 2.25 1.28 -3.10
N LEU A 87 1.01 1.74 -3.25
CA LEU A 87 0.37 2.61 -2.26
C LEU A 87 0.18 1.92 -0.92
N MET A 88 -0.12 0.62 -0.89
CA MET A 88 -0.18 -0.18 0.34
C MET A 88 1.11 -0.05 1.16
N VAL A 89 2.25 -0.34 0.53
CA VAL A 89 3.56 -0.27 1.18
C VAL A 89 3.89 1.17 1.57
N TRP A 90 3.65 2.13 0.66
CA TRP A 90 3.97 3.53 0.91
C TRP A 90 3.15 4.16 2.03
N ARG A 91 1.90 3.74 2.22
CA ARG A 91 1.06 4.18 3.34
C ARG A 91 1.63 3.68 4.67
N ILE A 92 2.04 2.41 4.74
CA ILE A 92 2.70 1.86 5.94
C ILE A 92 4.00 2.60 6.24
N ASP A 93 4.85 2.79 5.23
CA ASP A 93 6.10 3.56 5.35
C ASP A 93 5.87 5.01 5.84
N ALA A 94 4.74 5.60 5.47
CA ALA A 94 4.36 6.97 5.81
C ALA A 94 3.63 7.08 7.16
N GLY A 95 3.39 5.96 7.85
CA GLY A 95 2.65 5.90 9.12
C GLY A 95 1.12 5.88 8.96
N ASP A 96 0.60 5.82 7.74
CA ASP A 96 -0.83 5.61 7.46
C ASP A 96 -1.15 4.10 7.47
N PHE A 97 -1.11 3.51 8.66
CA PHE A 97 -1.32 2.07 8.83
C PHE A 97 -2.74 1.65 8.46
N ALA A 98 -3.75 2.45 8.81
CA ALA A 98 -5.15 2.16 8.51
C ALA A 98 -5.39 2.08 7.00
N GLY A 99 -4.89 3.05 6.23
CA GLY A 99 -5.02 3.02 4.77
C GLY A 99 -4.23 1.89 4.12
N GLY A 100 -3.05 1.55 4.65
CA GLY A 100 -2.28 0.38 4.20
C GLY A 100 -3.01 -0.94 4.44
N LEU A 101 -3.54 -1.13 5.65
CA LEU A 101 -4.31 -2.31 6.02
C LEU A 101 -5.64 -2.41 5.27
N GLN A 102 -6.31 -1.29 4.97
CA GLN A 102 -7.52 -1.28 4.14
C GLN A 102 -7.24 -1.85 2.74
N ILE A 103 -6.12 -1.44 2.12
CA ILE A 103 -5.71 -1.96 0.81
C ILE A 103 -5.40 -3.46 0.89
N ALA A 104 -4.70 -3.89 1.93
CA ALA A 104 -4.40 -5.31 2.15
C ALA A 104 -5.69 -6.14 2.38
N ALA A 105 -6.63 -5.62 3.17
CA ALA A 105 -7.92 -6.25 3.49
C ALA A 105 -8.85 -6.38 2.28
N HIS A 106 -8.91 -5.36 1.44
CA HIS A 106 -9.67 -5.39 0.19
C HIS A 106 -9.25 -6.56 -0.73
N ARG A 107 -8.09 -7.15 -0.47
CA ARG A 107 -7.43 -8.08 -1.38
C ARG A 107 -7.00 -9.40 -0.76
N ALA A 108 -7.17 -9.60 0.55
CA ALA A 108 -6.80 -10.84 1.23
C ALA A 108 -7.62 -12.07 0.76
N GLN A 109 -8.69 -11.86 -0.01
CA GLN A 109 -9.53 -12.93 -0.58
C GLN A 109 -9.23 -13.23 -2.07
N THR A 110 -8.29 -12.51 -2.70
CA THR A 110 -7.99 -12.70 -4.13
C THR A 110 -6.49 -12.58 -4.38
N TRP A 111 -5.89 -13.56 -5.07
CA TRP A 111 -4.46 -13.72 -5.30
C TRP A 111 -3.75 -12.42 -5.69
N LEU A 112 -3.12 -11.75 -4.72
CA LEU A 112 -2.26 -10.60 -5.00
C LEU A 112 -0.83 -11.07 -5.21
N VAL A 113 -0.37 -10.86 -6.44
CA VAL A 113 1.05 -10.93 -6.75
C VAL A 113 1.65 -9.58 -6.35
N MET A 114 2.59 -9.59 -5.41
CA MET A 114 3.40 -8.41 -5.13
C MET A 114 4.14 -8.01 -6.43
N PRO A 115 4.13 -6.72 -6.82
CA PRO A 115 4.91 -6.27 -7.97
C PRO A 115 6.37 -6.69 -7.81
N GLN A 116 6.99 -7.21 -8.87
CA GLN A 116 8.38 -7.70 -8.83
C GLN A 116 9.36 -6.67 -8.25
N ALA A 117 9.08 -5.39 -8.50
CA ALA A 117 9.85 -4.26 -8.01
C ALA A 117 9.81 -4.05 -6.48
N LEU A 118 8.85 -4.63 -5.77
CA LEU A 118 8.75 -4.66 -4.30
C LEU A 118 9.30 -5.97 -3.70
N GLY A 119 9.84 -6.85 -4.54
CA GLY A 119 10.44 -8.13 -4.16
C GLY A 119 9.53 -9.33 -4.46
N ARG A 120 9.94 -10.49 -3.94
CA ARG A 120 9.26 -11.79 -4.16
C ARG A 120 8.38 -12.24 -2.98
N ARG A 121 8.34 -11.45 -1.91
CA ARG A 121 7.52 -11.72 -0.73
C ARG A 121 6.05 -11.63 -1.11
N ASN A 122 5.19 -12.48 -0.54
CA ASN A 122 3.75 -12.35 -0.69
C ASN A 122 3.22 -11.17 0.18
N VAL A 123 1.98 -10.76 -0.04
CA VAL A 123 1.40 -9.56 0.59
C VAL A 123 1.41 -9.64 2.11
N GLN A 124 0.94 -10.76 2.65
CA GLN A 124 0.88 -11.02 4.08
C GLN A 124 2.26 -10.98 4.74
N THR A 125 3.31 -11.47 4.06
CA THR A 125 4.69 -11.35 4.53
C THR A 125 5.13 -9.89 4.59
N VAL A 126 4.83 -9.10 3.54
CA VAL A 126 5.17 -7.66 3.53
C VAL A 126 4.42 -6.92 4.62
N ILE A 127 3.12 -7.14 4.80
CA ILE A 127 2.34 -6.52 5.88
C ILE A 127 2.94 -6.86 7.26
N ALA A 128 3.21 -8.15 7.51
CA ALA A 128 3.76 -8.59 8.78
C ALA A 128 5.13 -7.96 9.07
N GLU A 129 6.03 -7.96 8.09
CA GLU A 129 7.38 -7.44 8.23
C GLU A 129 7.39 -5.91 8.40
N GLU A 130 6.74 -5.17 7.50
CA GLU A 130 6.79 -3.71 7.51
C GLU A 130 6.12 -3.14 8.77
N LEU A 131 5.00 -3.70 9.24
CA LEU A 131 4.35 -3.23 10.47
C LEU A 131 5.16 -3.58 11.72
N ALA A 132 5.77 -4.76 11.78
CA ALA A 132 6.66 -5.11 12.87
C ALA A 132 7.91 -4.23 12.90
N ASP A 133 8.48 -3.90 11.74
CA ASP A 133 9.59 -2.95 11.61
C ASP A 133 9.22 -1.54 12.12
N GLN A 134 8.03 -1.06 11.78
CA GLN A 134 7.53 0.24 12.26
C GLN A 134 7.27 0.24 13.77
N ALA A 135 6.68 -0.83 14.31
CA ALA A 135 6.45 -0.96 15.75
C ALA A 135 7.77 -1.04 16.54
N GLU A 136 8.75 -1.81 16.05
CA GLU A 136 10.06 -1.91 16.67
C GLU A 136 10.83 -0.57 16.61
N ALA A 137 10.74 0.15 15.50
CA ALA A 137 11.32 1.49 15.38
C ALA A 137 10.69 2.48 16.38
N ALA A 138 9.37 2.48 16.52
CA ALA A 138 8.66 3.31 17.50
C ALA A 138 9.10 2.98 18.93
N GLN A 139 9.20 1.69 19.28
CA GLN A 139 9.66 1.25 20.59
C GLN A 139 11.10 1.73 20.89
N ARG A 140 12.04 1.56 19.94
CA ARG A 140 13.43 2.04 20.11
C ARG A 140 13.49 3.56 20.30
N MET A 141 12.60 4.29 19.64
CA MET A 141 12.49 5.75 19.74
C MET A 141 11.65 6.23 20.93
N LYS A 142 11.06 5.31 21.73
CA LYS A 142 10.09 5.62 22.78
C LYS A 142 8.92 6.48 22.27
N ALA A 143 8.51 6.22 21.03
CA ALA A 143 7.35 6.83 20.40
C ALA A 143 6.13 5.91 20.52
N ASP A 144 4.94 6.50 20.47
CA ASP A 144 3.70 5.73 20.47
C ASP A 144 3.53 4.97 19.15
N PHE A 145 3.05 3.73 19.26
CA PHE A 145 2.62 2.92 18.12
C PHE A 145 1.22 2.37 18.43
N PRO A 146 0.23 2.51 17.51
CA PRO A 146 -1.12 2.01 17.77
C PRO A 146 -1.12 0.47 17.83
N ALA A 147 -1.32 -0.10 19.02
CA ALA A 147 -1.24 -1.55 19.23
C ALA A 147 -2.31 -2.33 18.43
N ASP A 148 -3.44 -1.69 18.15
CA ASP A 148 -4.52 -2.24 17.33
C ASP A 148 -4.08 -2.53 15.89
N VAL A 149 -3.08 -1.83 15.36
CA VAL A 149 -2.53 -2.07 14.02
C VAL A 149 -1.91 -3.47 13.90
N LEU A 150 -1.18 -3.93 14.93
CA LEU A 150 -0.60 -5.28 14.90
C LEU A 150 -1.69 -6.36 15.06
N LEU A 151 -2.71 -6.10 15.88
CA LEU A 151 -3.85 -7.01 16.04
C LEU A 151 -4.66 -7.13 14.74
N GLN A 152 -4.88 -6.02 14.04
CA GLN A 152 -5.51 -6.03 12.72
C GLN A 152 -4.68 -6.80 11.70
N ALA A 153 -3.36 -6.60 11.68
CA ALA A 153 -2.45 -7.35 10.80
C ALA A 153 -2.47 -8.86 11.08
N LEU A 154 -2.46 -9.25 12.36
CA LEU A 154 -2.60 -10.64 12.78
C LEU A 154 -3.92 -11.24 12.29
N SER A 155 -5.04 -10.57 12.57
CA SER A 155 -6.36 -11.03 12.12
C SER A 155 -6.47 -11.12 10.60
N LEU A 156 -5.89 -10.17 9.88
CA LEU A 156 -5.92 -10.12 8.43
C LEU A 156 -5.12 -11.25 7.78
N THR A 157 -4.05 -11.69 8.43
CA THR A 157 -3.08 -12.64 7.86
C THR A 157 -3.14 -14.03 8.49
N ASP A 158 -4.06 -14.26 9.44
CA ASP A 158 -4.13 -15.47 10.25
C ASP A 158 -4.12 -16.75 9.40
N ALA A 159 -5.04 -16.84 8.43
CA ALA A 159 -5.20 -17.99 7.55
C ALA A 159 -4.29 -17.98 6.30
N LEU A 160 -3.40 -16.98 6.15
CA LEU A 160 -2.56 -16.83 4.96
C LEU A 160 -1.15 -17.38 5.18
N ASP A 161 -0.64 -18.13 4.20
CA ASP A 161 0.69 -18.74 4.28
C ASP A 161 1.82 -17.68 4.27
N MET A 162 2.75 -17.76 5.21
CA MET A 162 3.94 -16.91 5.26
C MET A 162 5.04 -17.60 6.06
N PRO A 163 6.33 -17.20 5.91
CA PRO A 163 7.39 -17.73 6.75
C PRO A 163 7.10 -17.51 8.25
N ASP A 164 7.32 -18.54 9.07
CA ASP A 164 7.06 -18.49 10.53
C ASP A 164 7.78 -17.32 11.20
N GLN A 165 9.00 -17.02 10.75
CA GLN A 165 9.76 -15.89 11.26
C GLN A 165 9.02 -14.56 11.05
N SER A 166 8.38 -14.36 9.89
CA SER A 166 7.65 -13.13 9.56
C SER A 166 6.37 -13.04 10.39
N ARG A 167 5.67 -14.16 10.60
CA ARG A 167 4.50 -14.23 11.51
C ARG A 167 4.89 -13.90 12.95
N ALA A 168 5.97 -14.48 13.46
CA ALA A 168 6.45 -14.27 14.83
C ALA A 168 6.82 -12.80 15.11
N ARG A 169 7.24 -12.04 14.09
CA ARG A 169 7.56 -10.62 14.23
C ARG A 169 6.36 -9.78 14.67
N LEU A 170 5.12 -10.16 14.33
CA LEU A 170 3.92 -9.43 14.77
C LEU A 170 3.64 -9.58 16.27
N HIS A 171 4.15 -10.63 16.92
CA HIS A 171 3.97 -10.87 18.35
C HIS A 171 5.06 -10.24 19.23
N LYS A 172 6.22 -9.89 18.66
CA LYS A 172 7.36 -9.33 19.38
C LYS A 172 7.17 -7.93 19.97
N PRO A 173 6.47 -6.97 19.33
CA PRO A 173 6.43 -5.58 19.80
C PRO A 173 5.55 -5.36 21.02
N SER A 174 5.06 -6.41 21.70
CA SER A 174 4.23 -6.28 22.90
C SER A 174 5.01 -5.56 24.01
N PRO A 175 4.61 -4.34 24.39
CA PRO A 175 5.04 -3.76 25.64
C PRO A 175 4.25 -4.44 26.75
N LEU A 176 4.94 -5.03 27.73
CA LEU A 176 4.37 -5.20 29.07
C LEU A 176 4.22 -3.82 29.72
#